data_AF-X1FH92-F1
#
_entry.id   AF-X1FH92-F1
#
_cell.length_a   1.000
_cell.length_b   1.000
_cell.length_c   1.000
_cell.angle_alpha   90.00
_cell.angle_beta   90.00
_cell.angle_gamma   90.00
#
_symmetry.space_group_name_H-M   'P 1'
#
loop_
_entity.id
_entity.type
_entity.pdbx_description
1 polymer ?
#
loop_
_entity_poly.entity_id
_entity_poly.type
_entity_poly.pdbx_seq_one_letter_code
_entity_poly.pdbx_strand_id
1 'polypeptide(L)'
;MSAEESAVTAQTVRRANGKARAAAPAEVHSEIHAEPRNLRDPALYLNRELAQLEFNFRVLAQAQDASVPLLERMRFLCISNSNLDEFFEVQVAVLRHHVAFGDAKAGPDGTSPAELLARIRARVLDLVSAQYTFWND
;
A
#
# COMPACT_ATOMS: atom_id res chain seq x y z
N MET A 1 52.26 8.37 -45.72
CA MET A 1 51.96 9.81 -45.76
C MET A 1 51.08 10.08 -44.55
N SER A 2 51.71 10.21 -43.38
CA SER A 2 52.12 11.51 -42.78
C SER A 2 50.89 12.15 -42.12
N ALA A 3 50.81 12.20 -40.78
CA ALA A 3 51.48 13.17 -39.89
C ALA A 3 51.10 14.61 -40.32
N GLU A 4 50.54 15.50 -39.49
CA GLU A 4 50.97 16.11 -38.22
C GLU A 4 49.72 16.80 -37.62
N GLU A 5 49.42 16.83 -36.32
CA GLU A 5 50.09 17.46 -35.17
C GLU A 5 50.09 19.01 -35.16
N SER A 6 49.83 19.55 -33.96
CA SER A 6 50.04 20.94 -33.46
C SER A 6 48.93 21.96 -33.76
N ALA A 7 48.15 22.46 -32.80
CA ALA A 7 48.43 23.19 -31.54
C ALA A 7 48.96 24.64 -31.75
N VAL A 8 48.64 25.51 -30.78
CA VAL A 8 49.25 26.84 -30.48
C VAL A 8 48.59 28.02 -31.28
N THR A 9 48.12 29.17 -30.77
CA THR A 9 48.19 29.82 -29.44
C THR A 9 47.44 31.18 -29.40
N ALA A 10 47.08 31.59 -28.18
CA ALA A 10 46.83 32.92 -27.59
C ALA A 10 45.74 33.87 -28.15
N GLN A 11 44.70 34.19 -27.36
CA GLN A 11 44.66 35.25 -26.32
C GLN A 11 44.45 36.64 -26.95
N THR A 12 43.35 37.35 -26.70
CA THR A 12 43.12 38.27 -25.56
C THR A 12 41.86 39.06 -25.97
N VAL A 13 40.85 39.31 -25.13
CA VAL A 13 40.75 40.54 -24.33
C VAL A 13 39.86 40.30 -23.12
N ARG A 14 40.45 40.60 -21.96
CA ARG A 14 39.84 40.77 -20.65
C ARG A 14 38.74 41.84 -20.68
N ARG A 15 37.66 41.61 -19.93
CA ARG A 15 37.16 42.61 -18.96
C ARG A 15 36.44 41.90 -17.82
N ALA A 16 37.05 41.98 -16.66
CA ALA A 16 36.45 41.67 -15.39
C ALA A 16 35.27 42.61 -15.14
N ASN A 17 34.18 42.09 -14.59
CA ASN A 17 33.50 42.86 -13.56
C ASN A 17 32.94 41.92 -12.49
N GLY A 18 33.45 42.12 -11.27
CA GLY A 18 33.09 41.34 -10.11
C GLY A 18 31.67 41.62 -9.67
N LYS A 19 30.97 40.55 -9.32
CA LYS A 19 29.97 40.59 -8.26
C LYS A 19 30.15 39.31 -7.48
N ALA A 20 30.78 39.43 -6.32
CA ALA A 20 30.88 38.37 -5.33
C ALA A 20 29.47 37.98 -4.92
N ARG A 21 28.91 36.99 -5.59
CA ARG A 21 27.69 36.32 -5.16
C ARG A 21 28.12 35.41 -4.03
N ALA A 22 27.77 35.82 -2.80
CA ALA A 22 27.93 35.03 -1.60
C ALA A 22 27.52 33.58 -1.90
N ALA A 23 28.43 32.64 -1.66
CA ALA A 23 28.17 31.22 -1.80
C ALA A 23 27.03 30.89 -0.83
N ALA A 24 25.84 30.64 -1.40
CA ALA A 24 24.79 29.96 -0.67
C ALA A 24 25.37 28.62 -0.21
N PRO A 25 25.15 28.21 1.05
CA PRO A 25 25.62 26.93 1.54
C PRO A 25 25.06 25.85 0.62
N ALA A 26 25.95 25.00 0.11
CA ALA A 26 25.59 23.85 -0.69
C ALA A 26 24.53 23.05 0.09
N GLU A 27 23.31 23.02 -0.44
CA GLU A 27 22.27 22.13 0.05
C GLU A 27 22.84 20.72 -0.05
N VAL A 28 23.18 20.15 1.11
CA VAL A 28 23.46 18.74 1.25
C VAL A 28 22.12 18.06 1.04
N HIS A 29 21.73 17.89 -0.23
CA HIS A 29 20.90 16.75 -0.58
C HIS A 29 21.76 15.55 -0.25
N SER A 30 21.65 15.07 1.00
CA SER A 30 22.05 13.73 1.36
C SER A 30 21.32 12.85 0.35
N GLU A 31 22.04 12.42 -0.69
CA GLU A 31 21.58 11.37 -1.55
C GLU A 31 21.24 10.23 -0.61
N ILE A 32 19.94 10.00 -0.40
CA ILE A 32 19.47 8.81 0.27
C ILE A 32 19.86 7.70 -0.71
N HIS A 33 21.06 7.14 -0.53
CA HIS A 33 21.43 5.85 -1.10
C HIS A 33 20.56 4.82 -0.38
N ALA A 34 19.26 4.81 -0.71
CA ALA A 34 18.42 3.68 -0.42
C ALA A 34 18.99 2.55 -1.26
N GLU A 35 19.60 1.57 -0.59
CA GLU A 35 19.89 0.26 -1.17
C GLU A 35 18.72 -0.15 -2.07
N PRO A 36 18.97 -0.67 -3.29
CA PRO A 36 17.91 -1.01 -4.21
C PRO A 36 16.97 -2.03 -3.54
N ARG A 37 15.78 -1.56 -3.14
CA ARG A 37 14.78 -2.40 -2.50
C ARG A 37 14.38 -3.51 -3.46
N ASN A 38 14.51 -4.76 -3.02
CA ASN A 38 14.03 -5.89 -3.81
C ASN A 38 12.50 -5.91 -3.82
N LEU A 39 11.90 -5.32 -4.86
CA LEU A 39 10.44 -5.26 -5.04
C LEU A 39 9.80 -6.63 -5.29
N ARG A 40 10.56 -7.73 -5.30
CA ARG A 40 10.03 -9.10 -5.38
C ARG A 40 9.83 -9.75 -4.01
N ASP A 41 10.24 -9.08 -2.94
CA ASP A 41 10.03 -9.56 -1.58
C ASP A 41 8.52 -9.55 -1.23
N PRO A 42 7.89 -10.71 -0.99
CA PRO A 42 6.48 -10.78 -0.64
C PRO A 42 6.13 -10.05 0.66
N ALA A 43 7.10 -9.89 1.58
CA ALA A 43 6.89 -9.20 2.85
C ALA A 43 6.62 -7.69 2.69
N LEU A 44 6.88 -7.13 1.50
CA LEU A 44 6.59 -5.73 1.18
C LEU A 44 5.11 -5.49 0.84
N TYR A 45 4.31 -6.54 0.68
CA TYR A 45 2.94 -6.46 0.19
C TYR A 45 1.93 -6.86 1.26
N LEU A 46 0.84 -6.11 1.32
CA LEU A 46 -0.35 -6.48 2.05
C LEU A 46 -1.32 -7.19 1.12
N ASN A 47 -1.93 -8.26 1.62
CA ASN A 47 -3.00 -8.92 0.91
C ASN A 47 -4.23 -8.01 0.83
N ARG A 48 -4.75 -7.78 -0.37
CA ARG A 48 -5.85 -6.85 -0.62
C ARG A 48 -7.14 -7.31 0.06
N GLU A 49 -7.44 -8.59 -0.02
CA GLU A 49 -8.69 -9.16 0.48
C GLU A 49 -8.71 -9.13 2.02
N LEU A 50 -7.58 -9.43 2.66
CA LEU A 50 -7.44 -9.25 4.11
C LEU A 50 -7.50 -7.78 4.51
N ALA A 51 -6.88 -6.87 3.74
CA ALA A 51 -6.97 -5.44 4.02
C ALA A 51 -8.42 -4.90 3.94
N GLN A 52 -9.25 -5.48 3.07
CA GLN A 52 -10.67 -5.13 3.00
C GLN A 52 -11.45 -5.58 4.25
N LEU A 53 -11.11 -6.75 4.82
CA LEU A 53 -11.67 -7.17 6.11
C LEU A 53 -11.21 -6.25 7.25
N GLU A 54 -9.93 -5.87 7.30
CA GLU A 54 -9.43 -4.91 8.32
C GLU A 54 -10.10 -3.54 8.20
N PHE A 55 -10.44 -3.11 6.99
CA PHE A 55 -11.29 -1.94 6.80
C PHE A 55 -12.69 -2.13 7.40
N ASN A 56 -13.31 -3.30 7.20
CA ASN A 56 -14.61 -3.60 7.77
C ASN A 56 -14.58 -3.60 9.32
N PHE A 57 -13.51 -4.11 9.93
CA PHE A 57 -13.28 -3.96 11.38
C PHE A 57 -13.24 -2.50 11.84
N ARG A 58 -12.65 -1.60 11.06
CA ARG A 58 -12.63 -0.16 11.38
C ARG A 58 -14.02 0.47 11.27
N VAL A 59 -14.86 0.01 10.33
CA VAL A 59 -16.26 0.43 10.24
C VAL A 59 -17.03 -0.04 11.48
N LEU A 60 -16.85 -1.30 11.89
CA LEU A 60 -17.45 -1.83 13.12
C LEU A 60 -16.97 -1.06 14.37
N ALA A 61 -15.70 -0.65 14.41
CA ALA A 61 -15.19 0.16 15.52
C ALA A 61 -15.93 1.51 15.67
N GLN A 62 -16.44 2.10 14.57
CA GLN A 62 -17.30 3.29 14.66
C GLN A 62 -18.67 2.98 15.27
N ALA A 63 -19.19 1.76 15.07
CA ALA A 63 -20.41 1.32 15.74
C ALA A 63 -20.19 1.14 17.25
N GLN A 64 -18.99 0.69 17.66
CA GLN A 64 -18.64 0.42 19.06
C GLN A 64 -18.25 1.67 19.86
N ASP A 65 -17.98 2.80 19.21
CA ASP A 65 -17.56 4.03 19.87
C ASP A 65 -18.74 4.73 20.57
N ALA A 66 -18.69 4.81 21.90
CA ALA A 66 -19.71 5.46 22.72
C ALA A 66 -19.82 6.99 22.50
N SER A 67 -18.81 7.62 21.90
CA SER A 67 -18.86 9.04 21.51
C SER A 67 -19.71 9.28 20.25
N VAL A 68 -19.99 8.23 19.46
CA VAL A 68 -20.86 8.29 18.29
C VAL A 68 -22.33 8.20 18.72
N PRO A 69 -23.23 9.07 18.21
CA PRO A 69 -24.65 9.00 18.52
C PRO A 69 -25.26 7.62 18.23
N LEU A 70 -26.17 7.17 19.09
CA LEU A 70 -26.73 5.81 19.06
C LEU A 70 -27.23 5.36 17.68
N LEU A 71 -27.96 6.22 16.96
CA LEU A 71 -28.48 5.89 15.63
C LEU A 71 -27.38 5.79 14.58
N GLU A 72 -26.33 6.62 14.67
CA GLU A 72 -25.17 6.52 13.78
C GLU A 72 -24.38 5.24 14.05
N ARG A 73 -24.29 4.79 15.31
CA ARG A 73 -23.69 3.49 15.63
C ARG A 73 -24.44 2.32 14.99
N MET A 74 -25.77 2.33 15.08
CA MET A 74 -26.60 1.33 14.42
C MET A 74 -26.42 1.38 12.90
N ARG A 75 -26.29 2.58 12.32
CA ARG A 75 -25.98 2.75 10.91
C ARG A 75 -24.63 2.15 10.53
N PHE A 76 -23.57 2.39 11.32
CA PHE A 76 -22.25 1.79 11.08
C PHE A 76 -22.27 0.26 11.18
N LEU A 77 -23.05 -0.32 12.10
CA LEU A 77 -23.24 -1.76 12.18
C LEU A 77 -23.90 -2.31 10.90
N CYS A 78 -24.96 -1.66 10.41
CA CYS A 78 -25.59 -2.05 9.14
C CYS A 78 -24.63 -1.92 7.96
N ILE A 79 -23.82 -0.85 7.90
CA ILE A 79 -22.82 -0.65 6.84
C ILE A 79 -21.77 -1.79 6.90
N SER A 80 -21.31 -2.16 8.09
CA SER A 80 -20.37 -3.28 8.27
C SER A 80 -20.92 -4.60 7.71
N ASN A 81 -22.22 -4.87 7.95
CA ASN A 81 -22.91 -6.05 7.40
C ASN A 81 -23.02 -6.01 5.87
N SER A 82 -23.51 -4.90 5.30
CA SER A 82 -23.63 -4.77 3.84
C SER A 82 -22.28 -4.87 3.13
N ASN A 83 -21.23 -4.30 3.71
CA ASN A 83 -19.87 -4.42 3.18
C ASN A 83 -19.36 -5.88 3.23
N LEU A 84 -19.78 -6.65 4.23
CA LEU A 84 -19.41 -8.06 4.35
C LEU A 84 -20.12 -8.91 3.30
N ASP A 85 -21.41 -8.63 3.04
CA ASP A 85 -22.18 -9.31 1.98
C ASP A 85 -21.53 -9.07 0.60
N GLU A 86 -21.22 -7.81 0.26
CA GLU A 86 -20.53 -7.46 -0.99
C GLU A 86 -19.16 -8.16 -1.10
N PHE A 87 -18.41 -8.23 0.01
CA PHE A 87 -17.13 -8.94 0.03
C PHE A 87 -17.28 -10.43 -0.35
N PHE A 88 -18.34 -11.09 0.11
CA PHE A 88 -18.61 -12.48 -0.26
C PHE A 88 -19.04 -12.63 -1.72
N GLU A 89 -19.94 -11.77 -2.17
CA GLU A 89 -20.49 -11.81 -3.52
C GLU A 89 -19.43 -11.57 -4.59
N VAL A 90 -18.47 -10.67 -4.32
CA VAL A 90 -17.46 -10.27 -5.29
C VAL A 90 -16.14 -10.99 -5.04
N GLN A 91 -15.50 -10.80 -3.88
CA GLN A 91 -14.12 -11.24 -3.67
C GLN A 91 -14.02 -12.74 -3.40
N VAL A 92 -14.87 -13.26 -2.50
CA VAL A 92 -14.83 -14.70 -2.15
C VAL A 92 -15.27 -15.55 -3.34
N ALA A 93 -16.26 -15.10 -4.12
CA ALA A 93 -16.67 -15.78 -5.35
C ALA A 93 -15.50 -15.94 -6.34
N VAL A 94 -14.75 -14.86 -6.59
CA VAL A 94 -13.56 -14.89 -7.47
C VAL A 94 -12.48 -15.81 -6.93
N LEU A 95 -12.16 -15.74 -5.64
CA LEU A 95 -11.16 -16.63 -5.02
C LEU A 95 -11.55 -18.11 -5.11
N ARG A 96 -12.84 -18.42 -4.88
CA ARG A 96 -13.35 -19.78 -5.03
C ARG A 96 -13.25 -20.27 -6.47
N HIS A 97 -13.49 -19.40 -7.44
CA HIS A 97 -13.28 -19.71 -8.85
C HIS A 97 -11.81 -20.07 -9.13
N HIS A 98 -10.84 -19.26 -8.69
CA HIS A 98 -9.42 -19.58 -8.87
C HIS A 98 -9.06 -20.95 -8.29
N VAL A 99 -9.52 -21.27 -7.07
CA VAL A 99 -9.29 -22.59 -6.46
C VAL A 99 -9.95 -23.71 -7.26
N ALA A 100 -11.18 -23.53 -7.72
CA ALA A 100 -11.93 -24.56 -8.47
C ALA A 100 -11.29 -24.89 -9.83
N PHE A 101 -10.72 -23.91 -10.51
CA PHE A 101 -10.05 -24.10 -11.81
C PHE A 101 -8.56 -24.40 -11.70
N GLY A 102 -8.04 -24.62 -10.49
CA GLY A 102 -6.64 -24.99 -10.25
C GLY A 102 -5.65 -23.85 -10.49
N ASP A 103 -6.12 -22.60 -10.48
CA ASP A 103 -5.27 -21.42 -10.57
C ASP A 103 -4.58 -21.21 -9.22
N ALA A 104 -3.43 -21.86 -9.06
CA ALA A 104 -2.65 -21.87 -7.82
C ALA A 104 -1.66 -20.70 -7.72
N LYS A 105 -1.75 -19.70 -8.61
CA LYS A 105 -0.79 -18.60 -8.62
C LYS A 105 -0.95 -17.76 -7.36
N ALA A 106 0.09 -17.77 -6.54
CA ALA A 106 0.13 -16.95 -5.33
C ALA A 106 0.09 -15.45 -5.67
N GLY A 107 -0.52 -14.67 -4.78
CA GLY A 107 -0.53 -13.21 -4.88
C GLY A 107 0.86 -12.59 -4.71
N PRO A 108 0.98 -11.25 -4.84
CA PRO A 108 2.24 -10.54 -4.62
C PRO A 108 2.83 -10.73 -3.20
N ASP A 109 1.98 -11.05 -2.24
CA ASP A 109 2.29 -11.38 -0.84
C ASP A 109 2.69 -12.85 -0.64
N GLY A 110 2.73 -13.65 -1.70
CA GLY A 110 3.13 -15.06 -1.66
C GLY A 110 2.04 -16.01 -1.13
N THR A 111 0.85 -15.52 -0.80
CA THR A 111 -0.25 -16.36 -0.28
C THR A 111 -0.98 -17.05 -1.43
N SER A 112 -1.21 -18.36 -1.31
CA SER A 112 -2.02 -19.12 -2.28
C SER A 112 -3.53 -18.84 -2.11
N PRO A 113 -4.37 -18.97 -3.16
CA PRO A 113 -5.82 -18.73 -3.03
C PRO A 113 -6.51 -19.60 -1.98
N ALA A 114 -6.10 -20.87 -1.84
CA ALA A 114 -6.66 -21.77 -0.84
C ALA A 114 -6.28 -21.35 0.60
N GLU A 115 -5.03 -20.96 0.81
CA GLU A 115 -4.57 -20.42 2.09
C GLU A 115 -5.26 -19.09 2.42
N LEU A 116 -5.42 -18.22 1.42
CA LEU A 116 -6.11 -16.95 1.59
C LEU A 116 -7.57 -17.15 2.00
N LEU A 117 -8.30 -18.09 1.37
CA LEU A 117 -9.67 -18.42 1.79
C LEU A 117 -9.74 -18.90 3.24
N ALA A 118 -8.75 -19.67 3.70
CA ALA A 118 -8.69 -20.10 5.11
C ALA A 118 -8.46 -18.92 6.06
N ARG A 119 -7.54 -18.01 5.71
CA ARG A 119 -7.28 -16.77 6.49
C ARG A 119 -8.50 -15.85 6.51
N ILE A 120 -9.17 -15.66 5.37
CA ILE A 120 -10.42 -14.91 5.24
C ILE A 120 -11.49 -15.50 6.16
N ARG A 121 -11.69 -16.83 6.12
CA ARG A 121 -12.68 -17.50 6.98
C ARG A 121 -12.44 -17.20 8.45
N ALA A 122 -11.19 -17.29 8.92
CA ALA A 122 -10.86 -17.00 10.31
C ALA A 122 -11.23 -15.55 10.68
N ARG A 123 -10.79 -14.57 9.88
CA ARG A 123 -11.05 -13.14 10.14
C ARG A 123 -12.53 -12.78 10.04
N VAL A 124 -13.29 -13.39 9.12
CA VAL A 124 -14.74 -13.17 9.04
C VAL A 124 -15.45 -13.70 10.27
N LEU A 125 -15.07 -14.88 10.78
CA LEU A 125 -15.68 -15.41 12.02
C LEU A 125 -15.42 -14.48 13.20
N ASP A 126 -14.22 -13.91 13.32
CA ASP A 126 -13.92 -12.89 14.33
C ASP A 126 -14.83 -11.65 14.17
N LEU A 127 -14.98 -11.15 12.94
CA LEU A 127 -15.79 -9.96 12.64
C LEU A 127 -17.26 -10.17 13.00
N VAL A 128 -17.83 -11.29 12.55
CA VAL A 128 -19.22 -11.65 12.82
C VAL A 128 -19.44 -11.84 14.32
N SER A 129 -18.52 -12.51 15.02
CA SER A 129 -18.60 -12.62 16.48
C SER A 129 -18.62 -11.25 17.17
N ALA A 130 -17.79 -10.31 16.71
CA ALA A 130 -17.76 -8.95 17.26
C ALA A 130 -19.05 -8.17 16.96
N GLN A 131 -19.63 -8.32 15.76
CA GLN A 131 -20.94 -7.73 15.39
C GLN A 131 -22.06 -8.24 16.30
N TYR A 132 -22.14 -9.56 16.51
CA TYR A 132 -23.18 -10.16 17.36
C TYR A 132 -23.00 -9.82 18.83
N THR A 133 -21.76 -9.77 19.32
CA THR A 133 -21.48 -9.35 20.71
C THR A 133 -21.99 -7.93 20.91
N PHE A 134 -21.57 -6.99 20.05
CA PHE A 134 -22.00 -5.60 20.13
C PHE A 134 -23.52 -5.40 19.96
N TRP A 135 -24.20 -6.21 19.14
CA TRP A 135 -25.65 -6.10 18.97
C TRP A 135 -26.44 -6.54 20.20
N ASN A 136 -25.92 -7.51 20.96
CA ASN A 136 -26.61 -8.09 22.11
C ASN A 136 -26.27 -7.40 23.45
N ASP A 137 -25.24 -6.56 23.47
CA ASP A 137 -24.85 -5.73 24.62
C ASP A 137 -25.76 -4.50 24.79
#